data_AF-C3X606-F1
#
_entry.id   AF-C3X606-F1
#
_cell.length_a   1.000
_cell.length_b   1.000
_cell.length_c   1.000
_cell.angle_alpha   90.00
_cell.angle_beta   90.00
_cell.angle_gamma   90.00
#
_symmetry.space_group_name_H-M   'P 1'
#
loop_
_entity.id
_entity.type
_entity.pdbx_description
1 polymer ?
#
loop_
_entity_poly.entity_id
_entity_poly.type
_entity_poly.pdbx_seq_one_letter_code
_entity_poly.pdbx_strand_id
1 'polypeptide(L)'
;MSCFLGNEDPIQYPCDFPIKIMGEKRDDFAETITGVIRLHDPLFDAATLGMRLSSKGNYLSLTATVKATSREQLDNLYRALSSHPMVKVVL
;
A
#
# COMPACT_ATOMS: atom_id res chain seq x y z
N MET A 1 -8.40 -4.53 21.16
CA MET A 1 -9.07 -3.64 20.18
C MET A 1 -9.03 -4.38 18.86
N SER A 2 -9.88 -5.40 18.76
CA SER A 2 -9.76 -6.46 17.77
C SER A 2 -10.92 -6.31 16.81
N CYS A 3 -10.62 -5.98 15.55
CA CYS A 3 -11.61 -6.08 14.49
C CYS A 3 -11.74 -7.59 14.15
N PHE A 4 -12.66 -8.26 14.85
CA PHE A 4 -13.23 -9.51 14.38
C PHE A 4 -14.37 -9.13 13.43
N LEU A 5 -14.43 -9.69 12.23
CA LEU A 5 -15.61 -9.53 11.38
C LEU A 5 -16.06 -10.89 10.84
N GLY A 6 -17.19 -11.33 11.38
CA GLY A 6 -18.07 -12.28 10.73
C GLY A 6 -18.89 -11.54 9.67
N ASN A 7 -18.72 -11.98 8.43
CA ASN A 7 -19.67 -12.09 7.33
C ASN A 7 -20.68 -11.01 6.90
N GLU A 8 -20.90 -9.83 7.52
CA GLU A 8 -21.93 -8.91 6.97
C GLU A 8 -21.86 -7.42 7.40
N ASP A 9 -20.76 -6.95 7.98
CA ASP A 9 -20.64 -5.53 8.34
C ASP A 9 -20.00 -4.70 7.21
N PRO A 10 -20.57 -3.53 6.84
CA PRO A 10 -19.92 -2.61 5.91
C PRO A 10 -18.59 -2.17 6.54
N ILE A 11 -17.50 -2.27 5.79
CA ILE A 11 -16.18 -1.76 6.20
C ILE A 11 -16.39 -0.33 6.74
N GLN A 12 -16.09 -0.13 8.03
CA GLN A 12 -16.26 1.18 8.65
C GLN A 12 -15.08 2.06 8.26
N TYR A 13 -15.34 3.03 7.40
CA TYR A 13 -14.37 4.02 6.99
C TYR A 13 -14.44 5.26 7.90
N PRO A 14 -13.31 5.93 8.19
CA PRO A 14 -11.97 5.60 7.73
C PRO A 14 -11.30 4.49 8.54
N CYS A 15 -10.54 3.63 7.87
CA CYS A 15 -9.78 2.56 8.53
C CYS A 15 -8.37 2.48 7.95
N ASP A 16 -7.39 2.17 8.79
CA ASP A 16 -5.99 2.03 8.38
C ASP A 16 -5.75 0.64 7.80
N PHE A 17 -5.38 0.60 6.51
CA PHE A 17 -5.10 -0.64 5.79
C PHE A 17 -3.61 -0.71 5.44
N PRO A 18 -2.87 -1.68 6.02
CA PRO A 18 -1.49 -1.93 5.63
C PRO A 18 -1.46 -2.66 4.29
N ILE A 19 -0.96 -1.99 3.25
CA ILE A 19 -0.75 -2.55 1.93
C ILE A 19 0.71 -2.90 1.78
N LYS A 20 0.99 -4.11 1.34
CA LYS A 20 2.34 -4.60 1.09
C LYS A 20 2.61 -4.67 -0.40
N ILE A 21 3.51 -3.82 -0.86
CA ILE A 21 3.93 -3.73 -2.25
C ILE A 21 5.31 -4.38 -2.38
N MET A 22 5.41 -5.40 -3.22
CA MET A 22 6.68 -6.02 -3.58
C MET A 22 7.03 -5.67 -5.03
N GLY A 23 8.22 -5.10 -5.21
CA GLY A 23 8.74 -4.70 -6.52
C GLY A 23 10.22 -4.99 -6.67
N GLU A 24 10.74 -4.66 -7.85
CA GLU A 24 12.19 -4.71 -8.10
C GLU A 24 12.91 -3.69 -7.22
N LYS A 25 14.11 -4.04 -6.75
CA LYS A 25 14.94 -3.13 -5.96
C LYS A 25 15.37 -1.95 -6.86
N ARG A 26 14.79 -0.79 -6.65
CA ARG A 26 15.18 0.49 -7.26
C ARG A 26 15.07 1.60 -6.23
N ASP A 27 16.01 2.54 -6.25
CA ASP A 27 16.05 3.67 -5.31
C ASP A 27 14.81 4.57 -5.46
N ASP A 28 14.37 4.82 -6.69
CA ASP A 28 13.12 5.56 -6.98
C ASP A 28 11.83 4.80 -6.63
N PHE A 29 11.89 3.51 -6.27
CA PHE A 29 10.69 2.72 -6.04
C PHE A 29 9.88 3.26 -4.86
N ALA A 30 10.55 3.58 -3.75
CA ALA A 30 9.88 4.12 -2.56
C ALA A 30 9.24 5.48 -2.84
N GLU A 31 9.97 6.39 -3.52
CA GLU A 31 9.43 7.71 -3.88
C GLU A 31 8.25 7.60 -4.87
N THR A 32 8.37 6.74 -5.88
CA THR A 32 7.32 6.53 -6.88
C THR A 32 6.04 6.00 -6.23
N ILE A 33 6.16 4.96 -5.40
CA ILE A 33 5.00 4.37 -4.70
C ILE A 33 4.40 5.36 -3.71
N THR A 34 5.23 6.11 -2.99
CA THR A 34 4.76 7.19 -2.10
C THR A 34 3.98 8.25 -2.89
N GLY A 35 4.44 8.62 -4.09
CA GLY A 35 3.74 9.53 -4.99
C GLY A 35 2.35 9.01 -5.37
N VAL A 36 2.27 7.74 -5.79
CA VAL A 36 0.98 7.11 -6.13
C VAL A 36 0.05 7.08 -4.92
N ILE A 37 0.54 6.68 -3.74
CA ILE A 37 -0.27 6.65 -2.51
C ILE A 37 -0.77 8.06 -2.17
N ARG A 38 0.08 9.09 -2.27
CA ARG A 38 -0.28 10.48 -1.99
C ARG A 38 -1.37 11.04 -2.89
N LEU A 39 -1.54 10.51 -4.11
CA LEU A 39 -2.66 10.87 -4.98
C LEU A 39 -4.00 10.43 -4.40
N HIS A 40 -4.02 9.33 -3.65
CA HIS A 40 -5.22 8.76 -3.04
C HIS A 40 -5.36 9.11 -1.55
N ASP A 41 -4.25 9.36 -0.87
CA ASP A 41 -4.17 9.74 0.54
C ASP A 41 -3.14 10.88 0.71
N PRO A 42 -3.55 12.15 0.55
CA PRO A 42 -2.63 13.29 0.63
C PRO A 42 -2.03 13.49 2.02
N LEU A 43 -2.62 12.87 3.04
CA LEU A 43 -2.12 12.84 4.42
C LEU A 43 -1.14 11.69 4.66
N PHE A 44 -0.84 10.87 3.64
CA PHE A 44 0.09 9.75 3.78
C PHE A 44 1.49 10.24 4.14
N ASP A 45 1.99 9.69 5.23
CA ASP A 45 3.32 10.00 5.74
C ASP A 45 4.32 8.92 5.32
N ALA A 46 5.33 9.33 4.55
CA ALA A 46 6.36 8.44 4.03
C ALA A 46 7.24 7.81 5.12
N ALA A 47 7.29 8.37 6.33
CA ALA A 47 8.04 7.76 7.43
C ALA A 47 7.34 6.51 7.97
N THR A 48 6.03 6.35 7.72
CA THR A 48 5.29 5.11 8.03
C THR A 48 5.57 3.99 7.02
N LEU A 49 6.23 4.30 5.89
CA LEU A 49 6.58 3.33 4.86
C LEU A 49 7.70 2.40 5.36
N GLY A 50 7.33 1.17 5.68
CA GLY A 50 8.28 0.14 6.06
C GLY A 50 9.02 -0.39 4.83
N MET A 51 10.32 -0.12 4.72
CA MET A 51 11.15 -0.64 3.64
C MET A 51 11.93 -1.86 4.11
N ARG A 52 11.79 -2.98 3.40
CA ARG A 52 12.53 -4.21 3.69
C ARG A 52 13.10 -4.83 2.43
N LEU A 53 14.42 -4.97 2.40
CA LEU A 53 15.11 -5.73 1.37
C LEU A 53 14.78 -7.21 1.51
N SER A 54 14.51 -7.86 0.37
CA SER A 54 14.37 -9.31 0.32
C SER A 54 15.72 -9.98 0.59
N SER A 55 15.72 -11.18 1.17
CA SER A 55 16.94 -11.91 1.55
C SER A 55 17.92 -12.15 0.39
N LYS A 56 17.44 -12.13 -0.86
CA LYS A 56 18.28 -12.27 -2.07
C LYS A 56 18.74 -10.92 -2.67
N GLY A 57 18.30 -9.79 -2.14
CA GLY A 57 18.67 -8.44 -2.62
C GLY A 57 18.06 -8.00 -3.96
N ASN A 58 17.32 -8.87 -4.66
CA ASN A 58 16.72 -8.55 -5.96
C ASN A 58 15.39 -7.77 -5.85
N TYR A 59 14.69 -7.89 -4.72
CA TYR A 59 13.35 -7.32 -4.54
C TYR A 59 13.30 -6.45 -3.29
N LEU A 60 12.49 -5.40 -3.34
CA LEU A 60 12.17 -4.52 -2.23
C LEU A 60 10.70 -4.71 -1.84
N SER A 61 10.46 -4.94 -0.55
CA SER A 61 9.12 -4.96 0.03
C SER A 61 8.87 -3.63 0.73
N LEU A 62 7.82 -2.94 0.31
CA LEU A 62 7.31 -1.74 0.95
C LEU A 62 6.02 -2.10 1.68
N THR A 63 5.91 -1.71 2.95
CA THR A 63 4.67 -1.81 3.72
C THR A 63 4.18 -0.39 3.96
N ALA A 64 3.08 -0.01 3.31
CA ALA A 64 2.47 1.31 3.44
C ALA A 64 1.14 1.19 4.18
N THR A 65 0.96 1.95 5.26
CA THR A 65 -0.34 2.03 5.95
C THR A 65 -1.13 3.18 5.37
N VAL A 66 -2.16 2.87 4.59
CA VAL A 66 -3.00 3.89 3.95
C VAL A 66 -4.32 4.03 4.68
N LYS A 67 -4.84 5.26 4.74
CA LYS A 67 -6.16 5.51 5.30
C LYS A 67 -7.23 5.21 4.24
N ALA A 68 -7.84 4.04 4.33
CA ALA A 68 -8.99 3.70 3.51
C ALA A 68 -10.16 4.59 3.90
N THR A 69 -10.63 5.42 2.99
CA THR A 69 -11.82 6.26 3.18
C THR A 69 -13.04 5.71 2.47
N SER A 70 -12.83 4.85 1.47
CA SER A 70 -13.88 4.20 0.69
C SER A 70 -13.32 2.99 -0.06
N ARG A 71 -14.20 2.03 -0.39
CA ARG A 71 -13.83 0.84 -1.16
C ARG A 71 -13.25 1.20 -2.53
N GLU A 72 -13.84 2.20 -3.19
CA GLU A 72 -13.39 2.66 -4.51
C GLU A 72 -12.00 3.29 -4.47
N GLN A 73 -11.68 4.01 -3.38
CA GLN A 73 -10.34 4.59 -3.20
C GLN A 73 -9.28 3.49 -3.03
N LEU A 74 -9.58 2.42 -2.28
CA LEU A 74 -8.70 1.25 -2.19
C LEU A 74 -8.57 0.53 -3.53
N ASP A 75 -9.67 0.26 -4.24
CA ASP A 75 -9.62 -0.42 -5.55
C ASP A 75 -8.77 0.37 -6.55
N ASN A 76 -8.96 1.69 -6.61
CA ASN A 76 -8.17 2.56 -7.47
C ASN A 76 -6.69 2.56 -7.08
N LEU A 77 -6.37 2.57 -5.78
CA LEU A 77 -5.00 2.48 -5.31
C LEU A 77 -4.36 1.13 -5.67
N TYR A 78 -5.05 0.01 -5.42
CA TYR A 78 -4.56 -1.33 -5.80
C TYR A 78 -4.34 -1.44 -7.31
N ARG A 79 -5.26 -0.90 -8.13
CA ARG A 79 -5.09 -0.85 -9.59
C ARG A 79 -3.91 -0.01 -10.02
N ALA A 80 -3.74 1.18 -9.45
CA ALA A 80 -2.63 2.09 -9.78
C ALA A 80 -1.29 1.44 -9.43
N LEU A 81 -1.19 0.82 -8.26
CA LEU A 81 0.00 0.08 -7.83
C LEU A 81 0.25 -1.15 -8.70
N SER A 82 -0.76 -1.99 -8.93
CA SER A 82 -0.62 -3.21 -9.73
C SER A 82 -0.35 -2.95 -11.22
N SER A 83 -0.80 -1.80 -11.75
CA SER A 83 -0.51 -1.39 -13.13
C SER A 83 0.88 -0.80 -13.28
N HIS A 84 1.57 -0.52 -12.18
CA HIS A 84 2.89 0.09 -12.21
C HIS A 84 3.95 -0.95 -12.63
N PRO A 85 4.77 -0.67 -13.66
CA PRO A 85 5.71 -1.67 -14.21
C PRO A 85 6.79 -2.15 -13.22
N MET A 86 7.05 -1.37 -12.18
CA MET A 86 8.01 -1.69 -11.11
C MET A 86 7.43 -2.59 -10.02
N VAL A 87 6.10 -2.66 -9.90
CA VAL A 87 5.39 -3.49 -8.93
C VAL A 87 5.22 -4.89 -9.51
N LYS A 88 5.54 -5.90 -8.71
CA LYS A 88 5.33 -7.31 -9.07
C LYS A 88 4.12 -7.89 -8.38
N VAL A 89 3.93 -7.54 -7.11
CA VAL A 89 2.87 -8.08 -6.26
C VAL A 89 2.39 -7.00 -5.30
N VAL A 90 1.08 -6.90 -5.10
CA VAL A 90 0.45 -6.09 -4.06
C VAL A 90 -0.41 -7.04 -3.21
N LEU A 91 -0.29 -6.94 -1.88
CA LEU A 91 -1.03 -7.73 -0.89
C LEU A 91 -1.71 -6.76 0.07
#